data_AF-A0A0F5P975-F1
#
_entry.id   AF-A0A0F5P975-F1
#
_cell.length_a   1.000
_cell.length_b   1.000
_cell.length_c   1.000
_cell.angle_alpha   90.00
_cell.angle_beta   90.00
_cell.angle_gamma   90.00
#
_symmetry.space_group_name_H-M   'P 1'
#
loop_
_entity.id
_entity.type
_entity.pdbx_description
1 polymer ?
#
loop_
_entity_poly.entity_id
_entity_poly.type
_entity_poly.pdbx_seq_one_letter_code
_entity_poly.pdbx_strand_id
1 'polypeptide(L)' 'MDSHEISRRTLVIRKAIERLGHKDAAAFLHQPHHALGEQRPLTIAESSDIGLRAVLGLLAMLALD' A
#
# COMPACT_ATOMS: atom_id res chain seq x y z
N MET A 1 7.28 7.28 16.26
CA MET A 1 6.44 6.54 15.31
C MET A 1 5.28 5.96 16.08
N ASP A 2 4.05 6.22 15.64
CA ASP A 2 2.83 5.77 16.33
C ASP A 2 2.62 4.25 16.13
N SER A 3 2.11 3.55 17.15
CA SER A 3 1.80 2.11 17.08
C SER A 3 0.82 1.80 15.94
N HIS A 4 -0.13 2.70 15.68
CA HIS A 4 -1.08 2.57 14.59
C HIS A 4 -0.42 2.69 13.22
N GLU A 5 0.53 3.62 13.07
CA GLU A 5 1.32 3.80 11.84
C GLU A 5 2.11 2.53 11.51
N ILE A 6 2.82 1.95 12.49
CA ILE A 6 3.56 0.69 12.32
C ILE A 6 2.64 -0.46 11.91
N SER A 7 1.46 -0.53 12.53
CA SER A 7 0.49 -1.58 12.25
C SER A 7 -0.02 -1.50 10.81
N ARG A 8 -0.36 -0.29 10.33
CA ARG A 8 -0.80 -0.07 8.95
C ARG A 8 0.30 -0.37 7.94
N ARG A 9 1.52 0.12 8.21
CA ARG A 9 2.72 -0.15 7.40
C ARG A 9 2.96 -1.66 7.24
N THR A 10 2.94 -2.39 8.35
CA THR A 10 3.19 -3.83 8.37
C THR A 10 2.13 -4.58 7.56
N LEU A 11 0.86 -4.21 7.72
CA LEU A 11 -0.24 -4.83 6.98
C LEU A 11 -0.12 -4.60 5.47
N VAL A 12 0.12 -3.36 5.04
CA VAL A 12 0.15 -3.04 3.61
C VAL A 12 1.35 -3.68 2.91
N ILE A 13 2.52 -3.72 3.57
CA ILE A 13 3.71 -4.41 3.05
C ILE A 13 3.41 -5.89 2.86
N ARG A 14 2.84 -6.53 3.88
CA ARG A 14 2.51 -7.96 3.81
C ARG A 14 1.53 -8.25 2.67
N LYS A 15 0.46 -7.46 2.57
CA LYS A 15 -0.56 -7.64 1.52
C LYS A 15 0.00 -7.40 0.12
N ALA A 16 0.87 -6.40 -0.05
CA ALA A 16 1.53 -6.16 -1.33
C ALA A 16 2.41 -7.35 -1.73
N ILE A 17 3.21 -7.90 -0.81
CA ILE A 17 4.05 -9.07 -1.09
C ILE A 17 3.19 -10.31 -1.41
N GLU A 18 2.12 -10.54 -0.66
CA GLU A 18 1.19 -11.66 -0.89
C GLU A 18 0.52 -11.60 -2.28
N ARG A 19 0.27 -10.39 -2.80
CA ARG A 19 -0.46 -10.20 -4.07
C ARG A 19 0.43 -10.04 -5.28
N LEU A 20 1.55 -9.34 -5.15
CA LEU A 20 2.40 -8.94 -6.28
C LEU A 20 3.77 -9.66 -6.26
N GLY A 21 4.14 -10.31 -5.15
CA GLY A 21 5.50 -10.81 -4.96
C GLY A 21 6.48 -9.69 -4.59
N HIS A 22 7.69 -10.07 -4.15
CA HIS A 22 8.59 -9.15 -3.47
C HIS A 22 9.05 -7.95 -4.33
N LYS A 23 9.41 -8.19 -5.60
CA LYS A 23 9.92 -7.14 -6.50
C LYS A 23 8.84 -6.12 -6.85
N ASP A 24 7.68 -6.60 -7.26
CA ASP A 24 6.59 -5.73 -7.71
C ASP A 24 5.90 -5.03 -6.53
N ALA A 25 5.85 -5.68 -5.35
CA ALA A 25 5.42 -5.03 -4.12
C ALA A 25 6.32 -3.84 -3.75
N ALA A 26 7.64 -3.98 -3.87
CA ALA A 26 8.56 -2.88 -3.58
C ALA A 26 8.36 -1.70 -4.56
N ALA A 27 8.20 -1.99 -5.85
CA ALA A 27 7.91 -0.97 -6.85
C ALA A 27 6.59 -0.25 -6.55
N PHE A 28 5.51 -1.01 -6.34
CA PHE A 28 4.19 -0.47 -6.00
C PHE A 28 4.23 0.43 -4.76
N LEU A 29 4.83 -0.02 -3.65
CA LEU A 29 4.78 0.72 -2.39
C LEU A 29 5.59 2.02 -2.39
N HIS A 30 6.66 2.07 -3.18
CA HIS A 30 7.63 3.17 -3.15
C HIS A 30 7.54 4.13 -4.33
N GLN A 31 6.86 3.75 -5.42
CA GLN A 31 6.63 4.63 -6.56
C GLN A 31 5.34 5.44 -6.39
N PRO A 32 5.30 6.69 -6.89
CA PRO A 32 4.06 7.45 -7.05
C PRO A 32 3.01 6.65 -7.82
N HIS A 33 1.76 6.72 -7.37
CA HIS A 33 0.65 6.06 -8.05
C HIS A 33 -0.44 7.07 -8.43
N HIS A 34 -0.81 7.12 -9.70
CA HIS A 34 -1.80 8.08 -10.24
C HIS A 34 -3.15 8.04 -9.52
N ALA A 35 -3.66 6.84 -9.22
CA ALA A 35 -4.91 6.67 -8.47
C ALA A 35 -4.87 7.21 -7.02
N LEU A 36 -3.68 7.55 -6.51
CA LEU A 36 -3.47 8.15 -5.19
C LEU A 36 -3.01 9.61 -5.30
N GLY A 37 -3.26 10.26 -6.44
CA GLY A 37 -2.86 11.64 -6.68
C GLY A 37 -1.34 11.82 -6.74
N GLU A 38 -0.65 10.89 -7.41
CA GLU A 38 0.82 10.87 -7.54
C GLU A 38 1.56 10.73 -6.19
N GLN A 39 0.89 10.17 -5.18
CA GLN A 39 1.51 9.84 -3.89
C GLN A 39 1.94 8.38 -3.81
N ARG A 40 2.95 8.12 -2.96
CA ARG A 40 3.44 6.77 -2.70
C ARG A 40 2.41 5.99 -1.88
N PRO A 41 2.01 4.77 -2.29
CA PRO A 41 1.04 3.97 -1.55
C PRO A 41 1.43 3.74 -0.09
N LEU A 42 2.72 3.53 0.22
CA LEU A 42 3.17 3.35 1.60
C LEU A 42 2.87 4.57 2.48
N THR A 43 3.17 5.77 1.97
CA THR A 43 2.92 7.04 2.68
C THR A 43 1.43 7.26 2.92
N ILE A 44 0.59 6.97 1.92
CA ILE A 44 -0.87 7.06 2.07
C ILE A 44 -1.38 6.08 3.12
N ALA A 45 -0.92 4.82 3.10
CA ALA A 45 -1.33 3.81 4.06
C ALA A 45 -0.94 4.15 5.50
N GLU A 46 0.23 4.76 5.71
CA GLU A 46 0.69 5.18 7.04
C GLU A 46 -0.13 6.35 7.59
N SER A 47 -0.62 7.24 6.73
CA SER A 47 -1.29 8.49 7.11
C SER A 47 -2.62 8.31 7.87
N SER A 48 -3.40 7.28 7.55
CA SER A 48 -4.74 7.09 8.11
C SER A 48 -5.31 5.71 7.77
N ASP A 49 -6.35 5.29 8.49
CA ASP A 49 -7.06 4.05 8.20
C ASP A 49 -7.79 4.10 6.86
N ILE A 50 -8.27 5.28 6.43
CA ILE A 50 -8.87 5.49 5.12
C ILE A 50 -7.81 5.32 4.02
N GLY A 51 -6.63 5.92 4.21
CA GLY A 51 -5.50 5.75 3.29
C GLY A 51 -5.08 4.29 3.17
N LEU A 52 -5.00 3.56 4.28
CA LEU A 52 -4.75 2.12 4.26
C LEU A 52 -5.80 1.37 3.44
N ARG A 53 -7.10 1.63 3.66
CA ARG A 53 -8.19 0.97 2.92
C ARG A 53 -8.13 1.26 1.43
N ALA A 54 -7.81 2.49 1.03
CA ALA A 54 -7.65 2.86 -0.38
C ALA A 54 -6.52 2.05 -1.05
N VAL A 55 -5.36 1.95 -0.39
CA VAL A 55 -4.21 1.20 -0.92
C VAL A 55 -4.49 -0.31 -0.98
N LEU A 56 -5.17 -0.87 0.03
CA LEU A 56 -5.59 -2.28 0.00
C LEU A 56 -6.62 -2.55 -1.10
N GLY A 57 -7.53 -1.61 -1.38
CA GLY A 57 -8.46 -1.70 -2.49
C GLY A 57 -7.77 -1.72 -3.86
N LEU A 58 -6.77 -0.85 -4.05
CA LEU A 58 -5.92 -0.84 -5.25
C LEU A 58 -5.19 -2.17 -5.44
N LEU A 59 -4.57 -2.71 -4.38
CA LEU A 59 -3.91 -4.02 -4.42
C LEU A 59 -4.87 -5.16 -4.77
N ALA A 60 -6.13 -5.07 -4.33
CA ALA A 60 -7.14 -6.07 -4.66
C ALA A 60 -7.55 -6.03 -6.13
N MET A 61 -7.60 -4.84 -6.74
CA MET A 61 -7.93 -4.66 -8.17
C MET A 61 -6.80 -5.11 -9.09
N LEU A 62 -5.55 -4.78 -8.77
CA LEU A 62 -4.36 -5.15 -9.57
C LEU A 62 -4.11 -6.67 -9.64
N ALA A 63 -4.68 -7.44 -8.71
CA ALA A 63 -4.53 -8.89 -8.67
C ALA A 63 -5.63 -9.67 -9.42
N LEU A 64 -6.55 -8.96 -10.08
CA LEU A 64 -7.66 -9.55 -10.85
C LEU A 64 -7.38 -9.58 -12.37
N ASP A 65 -6.31 -8.94 -12.82
CA ASP A 65 -5.75 -9.05 -14.18
C ASP A 65 -4.67 -10.14 -14.23
#